data_AF-A0A351H8W5-F1
#
_entry.id   AF-A0A351H8W5-F1
#
_cell.length_a   1.000
_cell.length_b   1.000
_cell.length_c   1.000
_cell.angle_alpha   90.00
_cell.angle_beta   90.00
_cell.angle_gamma   90.00
#
_symmetry.space_group_name_H-M   'P 1'
#
loop_
_entity.id
_entity.type
_entity.pdbx_description
1 polymer ?
#
loop_
_entity_poly.entity_id
_entity_poly.type
_entity_poly.pdbx_seq_one_letter_code
_entity_poly.pdbx_strand_id
1 'polypeptide(L)'
;MSIGEASLGSPKIHVTDGGMIDVTPFAKRVGIKLPVVITENLWNEMVKTDENSRMYGQKEEKRLDSLLSTLSMELLKGRAKDLSFTFLVCKDPKTTSCRLLKACYKERDDGNRFIRISGYNESN
;
A
#
# COMPACT_ATOMS: atom_id res chain seq x y z
N MET A 1 14.04 -13.14 27.48
CA MET A 1 12.75 -13.04 26.75
C MET A 1 13.07 -13.30 25.29
N SER A 2 12.63 -14.45 24.76
CA SER A 2 13.02 -14.93 23.43
C SER A 2 12.31 -14.14 22.34
N ILE A 3 13.10 -13.58 21.43
CA ILE A 3 12.64 -13.03 20.16
C ILE A 3 12.23 -14.23 19.30
N GLY A 4 10.93 -14.36 19.05
CA GLY A 4 10.41 -15.35 18.11
C GLY A 4 10.74 -14.92 16.69
N GLU A 5 11.87 -15.40 16.17
CA GLU A 5 12.13 -15.41 14.73
C GLU A 5 11.28 -16.51 14.09
N ALA A 6 10.36 -16.11 13.21
CA ALA A 6 9.70 -17.02 12.29
C ALA A 6 9.89 -16.54 10.84
N SER A 7 10.49 -17.44 10.07
CA SER A 7 10.40 -17.65 8.62
C SER A 7 11.08 -16.71 7.63
N LEU A 8 12.03 -17.33 6.91
CA LEU A 8 12.62 -16.99 5.62
C LEU A 8 11.61 -16.43 4.60
N GLY A 9 12.01 -15.38 3.88
CA GLY A 9 11.69 -15.25 2.45
C GLY A 9 10.51 -14.37 2.03
N SER A 10 9.94 -13.55 2.90
CA SER A 10 8.97 -12.50 2.49
C SER A 10 9.54 -11.13 2.82
N PRO A 11 9.43 -10.10 1.94
CA PRO A 11 9.84 -8.76 2.31
C PRO A 11 9.00 -8.35 3.53
N LYS A 12 9.65 -8.23 4.70
CA LYS A 12 8.97 -7.86 5.93
C LYS A 12 8.39 -6.46 5.74
N ILE A 13 7.10 -6.35 5.99
CA ILE A 13 6.38 -5.10 6.01
C ILE A 13 6.69 -4.44 7.35
N HIS A 14 7.24 -3.23 7.33
CA HIS A 14 7.65 -2.53 8.53
C HIS A 14 6.62 -1.44 8.85
N VAL A 15 6.08 -1.47 10.06
CA VAL A 15 5.28 -0.38 10.59
C VAL A 15 6.24 0.66 11.18
N THR A 16 6.15 1.91 10.74
CA THR A 16 6.95 3.01 11.26
C THR A 16 6.26 3.68 12.45
N ASP A 17 7.03 4.32 13.32
CA ASP A 17 6.49 5.21 14.34
C ASP A 17 5.61 6.28 13.68
N GLY A 18 4.30 6.25 13.97
CA GLY A 18 3.30 7.11 13.32
C GLY A 18 2.23 6.37 12.51
N GLY A 19 2.17 5.03 12.55
CA GLY A 19 1.07 4.26 11.93
C GLY A 19 1.12 4.22 10.41
N MET A 20 2.30 4.43 9.83
CA MET A 20 2.56 4.22 8.41
C MET A 20 3.27 2.89 8.21
N ILE A 21 3.08 2.32 7.03
CA ILE A 21 3.60 1.01 6.66
C ILE A 21 4.51 1.20 5.45
N ASP A 22 5.79 0.87 5.61
CA ASP A 22 6.78 0.94 4.54
C ASP A 22 6.59 -0.23 3.58
N VAL A 23 6.20 0.10 2.34
CA VAL A 23 6.01 -0.84 1.23
C VAL A 23 7.02 -0.61 0.12
N THR A 24 8.09 0.15 0.38
CA THR A 24 9.16 0.47 -0.58
C THR A 24 9.74 -0.76 -1.27
N PRO A 25 10.04 -1.89 -0.57
CA PRO A 25 10.55 -3.08 -1.24
C PRO A 25 9.60 -3.62 -2.32
N PHE A 26 8.29 -3.54 -2.09
CA PHE A 26 7.26 -3.97 -3.04
C PHE A 26 7.09 -2.95 -4.17
N ALA A 27 7.11 -1.66 -3.84
CA ALA A 27 6.97 -0.57 -4.81
C ALA A 27 8.09 -0.58 -5.87
N LYS A 28 9.32 -0.91 -5.45
CA LYS A 28 10.45 -1.09 -6.37
C LYS A 28 10.21 -2.19 -7.41
N ARG A 29 9.46 -3.24 -7.08
CA ARG A 29 9.16 -4.35 -8.02
C ARG A 29 8.26 -3.93 -9.17
N VAL A 30 7.42 -2.91 -8.97
CA VAL A 30 6.52 -2.36 -10.00
C VAL A 30 7.06 -1.08 -10.65
N GLY A 31 8.34 -0.76 -10.42
CA GLY A 31 9.05 0.34 -11.07
C GLY A 31 9.00 1.69 -10.36
N ILE A 32 8.42 1.78 -9.15
CA ILE A 32 8.41 3.03 -8.38
C ILE A 32 9.76 3.21 -7.68
N LYS A 33 10.47 4.30 -8.04
CA LYS A 33 11.83 4.57 -7.53
C LYS A 33 11.86 5.24 -6.16
N LEU A 34 10.84 6.05 -5.84
CA LEU A 34 10.74 6.73 -4.56
C LEU A 34 10.29 5.76 -3.46
N PRO A 35 10.73 5.96 -2.20
CA PRO A 35 10.12 5.28 -1.06
C PRO A 35 8.62 5.46 -1.03
N VAL A 36 7.89 4.40 -0.70
CA VAL A 36 6.42 4.40 -0.65
C VAL A 36 5.98 3.90 0.71
N VAL A 37 5.12 4.68 1.35
CA VAL A 37 4.46 4.32 2.60
C VAL A 37 2.94 4.40 2.42
N ILE A 38 2.22 3.56 3.13
CA ILE A 38 0.75 3.57 3.16
C ILE A 38 0.28 3.72 4.60
N THR A 39 -0.92 4.27 4.81
CA THR A 39 -1.49 4.32 6.17
C THR A 39 -1.92 2.94 6.64
N GLU A 40 -1.85 2.72 7.95
CA GLU A 40 -2.36 1.49 8.57
C GLU A 40 -3.85 1.28 8.26
N ASN A 41 -4.64 2.35 8.21
CA ASN A 41 -6.05 2.25 7.84
C ASN A 41 -6.23 1.70 6.42
N LEU A 42 -5.50 2.26 5.44
CA LEU A 42 -5.52 1.75 4.07
C LEU A 42 -5.06 0.29 4.00
N TRP A 43 -4.01 -0.07 4.75
CA TRP A 43 -3.56 -1.46 4.83
C TRP A 43 -4.66 -2.39 5.35
N ASN A 44 -5.28 -2.06 6.49
CA ASN A 44 -6.31 -2.88 7.11
C ASN A 44 -7.58 -2.98 6.24
N GLU A 45 -7.96 -1.90 5.56
CA GLU A 45 -9.17 -1.89 4.73
C GLU A 45 -9.01 -2.61 3.38
N MET A 46 -7.84 -2.46 2.74
CA MET A 46 -7.66 -2.84 1.33
C MET A 46 -6.63 -3.93 1.08
N VAL A 47 -5.59 -4.02 1.90
CA VAL A 47 -4.47 -4.92 1.62
C VAL A 47 -4.56 -6.17 2.47
N LYS A 48 -4.79 -6.01 3.77
CA LYS A 48 -4.96 -7.10 4.73
C LYS A 48 -6.13 -7.97 4.29
N THR A 49 -5.90 -9.29 4.24
CA THR A 49 -6.94 -10.24 3.90
C THR A 49 -7.59 -10.75 5.18
N ASP A 50 -8.91 -10.70 5.24
CA ASP A 50 -9.69 -11.43 6.23
C ASP A 50 -9.70 -12.94 5.91
N GLU A 51 -10.21 -13.75 6.84
CA GLU A 51 -10.23 -15.21 6.71
C GLU A 51 -11.01 -15.70 5.47
N ASN A 52 -12.15 -15.08 5.16
CA ASN A 52 -12.93 -15.44 3.97
C ASN A 52 -12.15 -15.13 2.69
N SER A 53 -11.57 -13.94 2.60
CA SER A 53 -10.70 -13.56 1.48
C SER A 53 -9.58 -14.60 1.26
N ARG A 54 -8.94 -15.08 2.34
CA ARG A 54 -7.86 -16.09 2.27
C ARG A 54 -8.36 -17.45 1.81
N MET A 55 -9.55 -17.88 2.24
CA MET A 55 -10.19 -19.12 1.76
C MET A 55 -10.42 -19.10 0.25
N TYR A 56 -10.65 -17.93 -0.34
CA TYR A 56 -10.75 -17.73 -1.80
C TYR A 56 -9.41 -17.49 -2.50
N GLY A 57 -8.28 -17.75 -1.82
CA GLY A 57 -6.94 -17.65 -2.41
C GLY A 57 -6.39 -16.23 -2.55
N GLN A 58 -7.04 -15.22 -1.96
CA GLN A 58 -6.51 -13.86 -1.92
C GLN A 58 -5.31 -13.79 -0.98
N LYS A 59 -4.22 -13.18 -1.46
CA LYS A 59 -3.00 -12.95 -0.68
C LYS A 59 -2.72 -11.45 -0.58
N GLU A 60 -2.30 -11.02 0.60
CA GLU A 60 -1.96 -9.62 0.90
C GLU A 60 -0.91 -9.08 -0.08
N GLU A 61 0.11 -9.89 -0.38
CA GLU A 61 1.13 -9.55 -1.37
C GLU A 61 0.55 -9.27 -2.76
N LYS A 62 -0.43 -10.06 -3.23
CA LYS A 62 -1.08 -9.83 -4.53
C LYS A 62 -1.93 -8.57 -4.53
N ARG A 63 -2.63 -8.29 -3.42
CA ARG A 63 -3.40 -7.05 -3.26
C ARG A 63 -2.50 -5.82 -3.26
N LEU A 64 -1.37 -5.90 -2.54
CA LEU A 64 -0.37 -4.84 -2.50
C LEU A 64 0.29 -4.62 -3.87
N ASP A 65 0.65 -5.70 -4.57
CA ASP A 65 1.21 -5.63 -5.92
C ASP A 65 0.25 -4.98 -6.92
N SER A 66 -1.05 -5.33 -6.83
CA SER A 66 -2.11 -4.71 -7.62
C SER A 66 -2.24 -3.21 -7.33
N LEU A 67 -2.28 -2.82 -6.04
CA LEU A 67 -2.35 -1.42 -5.60
C LEU A 67 -1.18 -0.60 -6.16
N LEU A 68 0.03 -1.12 -6.01
CA LEU A 68 1.25 -0.43 -6.43
C LEU A 68 1.38 -0.40 -7.95
N SER A 69 0.94 -1.44 -8.66
CA SER A 69 0.87 -1.45 -10.13
C SER A 69 -0.11 -0.39 -10.65
N THR A 70 -1.30 -0.27 -10.03
CA THR A 70 -2.24 0.81 -10.36
C THR A 70 -1.62 2.17 -10.11
N LEU A 71 -0.98 2.39 -8.96
CA LEU A 71 -0.26 3.63 -8.69
C LEU A 71 0.81 3.91 -9.74
N SER A 72 1.63 2.92 -10.09
CA SER A 72 2.70 3.05 -11.10
C SER A 72 2.13 3.50 -12.45
N MET A 73 1.02 2.89 -12.90
CA MET A 73 0.31 3.30 -14.11
C MET A 73 -0.22 4.73 -14.05
N GLU A 74 -0.77 5.15 -12.91
CA GLU A 74 -1.28 6.51 -12.74
C GLU A 74 -0.14 7.56 -12.68
N LEU A 75 0.99 7.22 -12.04
CA LEU A 75 2.17 8.08 -12.02
C LEU A 75 2.74 8.29 -13.44
N LEU A 76 2.72 7.27 -14.29
CA LEU A 76 3.13 7.36 -15.69
C LEU A 76 2.25 8.30 -16.52
N LYS A 77 0.98 8.51 -16.14
CA LYS A 77 0.10 9.48 -16.81
C LYS A 77 0.51 10.93 -16.56
N GLY A 78 1.46 11.19 -15.65
CA GLY A 78 2.21 12.43 -15.57
C GLY A 78 1.43 13.65 -15.08
N ARG A 79 0.36 13.47 -14.30
CA ARG A 79 -0.48 14.58 -13.84
C ARG A 79 -0.50 14.70 -12.33
N ALA A 80 -0.03 15.85 -11.86
CA ALA A 80 -0.16 16.43 -10.53
C ALA A 80 0.79 15.94 -9.41
N LYS A 81 1.10 16.89 -8.52
CA LYS A 81 1.81 16.70 -7.23
C LYS A 81 0.98 15.91 -6.22
N ASP A 82 -0.33 15.88 -6.40
CA ASP A 82 -1.26 15.05 -5.64
C ASP A 82 -2.12 14.28 -6.64
N LEU A 83 -2.03 12.95 -6.59
CA LEU A 83 -2.75 12.05 -7.48
C LEU A 83 -3.89 11.40 -6.69
N SER A 84 -5.09 11.39 -7.25
CA SER A 84 -6.19 10.58 -6.73
C SER A 84 -6.52 9.49 -7.72
N PHE A 85 -6.69 8.27 -7.24
CA PHE A 85 -6.97 7.11 -8.09
C PHE A 85 -7.91 6.13 -7.39
N THR A 86 -8.70 5.44 -8.18
CA THR A 86 -9.65 4.45 -7.66
C THR A 86 -8.99 3.09 -7.58
N PHE A 87 -9.11 2.42 -6.44
CA PHE A 87 -8.65 1.05 -6.26
C PHE A 87 -9.82 0.13 -5.91
N LEU A 88 -9.88 -1.01 -6.61
CA LEU A 88 -10.91 -2.02 -6.42
C LEU A 88 -10.30 -3.30 -5.84
N VAL A 89 -10.95 -3.85 -4.82
CA VAL A 89 -10.57 -5.10 -4.17
C VAL A 89 -11.77 -6.02 -4.12
N CYS A 90 -11.64 -7.21 -4.69
CA CYS A 90 -12.60 -8.28 -4.47
C CYS A 90 -12.31 -8.92 -3.11
N LYS A 91 -13.27 -8.80 -2.17
CA LYS A 91 -13.19 -9.45 -0.86
C LYS A 91 -13.64 -10.90 -0.94
N ASP A 92 -14.75 -11.13 -1.65
CA ASP A 92 -15.28 -12.44 -1.96
C ASP A 92 -15.95 -12.40 -3.35
N PRO A 93 -16.39 -13.54 -3.92
CA PRO A 93 -16.98 -13.58 -5.27
C PRO A 93 -18.20 -12.67 -5.47
N LYS A 94 -18.86 -12.22 -4.39
CA LYS A 94 -20.06 -11.39 -4.42
C LYS A 94 -19.80 -9.95 -3.95
N THR A 95 -18.69 -9.69 -3.25
CA THR A 95 -18.40 -8.37 -2.67
C THR A 95 -17.13 -7.76 -3.23
N THR A 96 -17.30 -6.64 -3.95
CA THR A 96 -16.21 -5.77 -4.40
C THR A 96 -16.21 -4.50 -3.58
N SER A 97 -15.08 -4.19 -2.95
CA SER A 97 -14.84 -2.89 -2.32
C SER A 97 -14.13 -1.97 -3.31
N CYS A 98 -14.63 -0.75 -3.45
CA CYS A 98 -14.04 0.27 -4.30
C CYS A 98 -13.78 1.51 -3.44
N ARG A 99 -12.56 2.05 -3.46
CA ARG A 99 -12.24 3.30 -2.77
C ARG A 99 -11.44 4.24 -3.64
N LEU A 100 -11.70 5.52 -3.45
CA LEU A 100 -10.84 6.58 -3.91
C LEU A 100 -9.67 6.73 -2.93
N LEU A 101 -8.47 6.60 -3.47
CA LEU A 101 -7.20 6.76 -2.76
C LEU A 101 -6.52 8.04 -3.20
N LYS A 102 -5.65 8.55 -2.34
CA LYS A 102 -4.79 9.70 -2.60
C LYS A 102 -3.34 9.28 -2.42
N ALA A 103 -2.51 9.61 -3.41
CA ALA A 103 -1.06 9.55 -3.35
C ALA A 103 -0.48 10.96 -3.33
N CYS A 104 0.28 11.27 -2.28
CA CYS A 104 0.92 12.57 -2.06
C CYS A 104 2.43 12.42 -2.07
N TYR A 105 3.12 13.36 -2.72
CA TYR A 105 4.56 13.54 -2.52
C TYR A 105 4.79 14.29 -1.21
N LYS A 106 5.62 13.71 -0.34
CA LYS A 106 6.04 14.27 0.93
C LYS A 106 7.55 14.38 0.97
N GLU A 107 8.05 15.38 1.69
CA GLU A 107 9.46 15.57 1.97
C GLU A 107 9.63 15.44 3.49
N ARG A 108 10.65 14.70 3.91
CA ARG A 108 11.05 14.59 5.32
C ARG A 108 11.96 15.77 5.68
N ASP A 109 12.16 15.98 6.98
CA ASP A 109 13.05 17.03 7.50
C ASP A 109 14.52 16.86 7.06
N ASP A 110 14.92 15.64 6.67
CA ASP A 110 16.24 15.31 6.13
C ASP A 110 16.37 15.56 4.61
N GLY A 111 15.32 16.10 3.96
CA GLY A 111 15.26 16.34 2.52
C GLY A 111 14.91 15.11 1.68
N ASN A 112 14.73 13.92 2.29
CA ASN A 112 14.34 12.73 1.57
C ASN A 112 12.85 12.76 1.20
N ARG A 113 12.57 12.43 -0.06
CA ARG A 113 11.21 12.41 -0.60
C ARG A 113 10.61 11.02 -0.57
N PHE A 114 9.31 10.94 -0.31
CA PHE A 114 8.56 9.70 -0.33
C PHE A 114 7.13 9.93 -0.81
N ILE A 115 6.49 8.86 -1.26
CA ILE A 115 5.08 8.84 -1.63
C ILE A 115 4.29 8.27 -0.46
N ARG A 116 3.31 9.03 0.02
CA ARG A 116 2.32 8.53 0.99
C ARG A 116 1.03 8.18 0.27
N ILE A 117 0.51 6.97 0.46
CA ILE A 117 -0.82 6.56 0.01
C ILE A 117 -1.77 6.46 1.20
N SER A 118 -2.99 6.97 1.04
CA SER A 118 -4.03 6.95 2.07
C SER A 118 -5.42 6.95 1.45
N GLY A 119 -6.46 6.70 2.24
CA GLY A 119 -7.83 6.98 1.82
C GLY A 119 -8.02 8.47 1.49
N TYR A 120 -8.85 8.80 0.51
CA TYR A 120 -8.99 10.18 0.02
C TYR A 120 -9.36 11.20 1.12
N ASN A 121 -10.17 10.79 2.09
CA ASN A 121 -10.62 11.64 3.21
C ASN A 121 -9.69 11.61 4.42
N GLU A 122 -8.61 10.82 4.41
CA GLU A 122 -7.66 10.78 5.52
C GLU A 122 -6.83 12.06 5.57
N SER A 123 -6.69 12.63 6.77
CA SER A 123 -5.90 13.85 6.97
C SER A 123 -4.43 13.64 6.64
N ASN A 124 -3.79 14.75 6.23
CA ASN A 124 -2.49 14.75 5.56
C ASN A 124 -1.29 14.74 6.52
#